data_AF-A0A8H2VII4-F1
#
_entry.id   AF-A0A8H2VII4-F1
#
_cell.length_a   1.000
_cell.length_b   1.000
_cell.length_c   1.000
_cell.angle_alpha   90.00
_cell.angle_beta   90.00
_cell.angle_gamma   90.00
#
_symmetry.space_group_name_H-M   'P 1'
#
loop_
_entity.id
_entity.type
_entity.pdbx_description
1 polymer ?
#
loop_
_entity_poly.entity_id
_entity_poly.type
_entity_poly.pdbx_seq_one_letter_code
_entity_poly.pdbx_strand_id
1 'polypeptide(L)'
;MSQSLRPYLTAVRYSLEAALTLTNFSSQEVERHNRPEIEVPNTSAELLLQPMHIARSETEQVLIEPSVNSVRISLMVKQADEIEQILVHKFTIFLEQRAEAFHILRRVPIKGYSISFLITNKHTESMKTGKLVDFIIEFMEEVDKEISEMKLFLNARARFVANEYLGEFVY
;
A
#
# COMPACT_ATOMS: atom_id res chain seq x y z
N MET A 1 -2.95 7.38 22.52
CA MET A 1 -2.17 7.51 21.26
C MET A 1 -3.01 7.40 19.97
N SER A 2 -4.34 7.63 20.01
CA SER A 2 -5.18 7.69 18.78
C SER A 2 -5.19 9.06 18.08
N GLN A 3 -4.59 10.08 18.69
CA GLN A 3 -4.65 11.47 18.18
C GLN A 3 -3.82 11.72 16.92
N SER A 4 -2.81 10.89 16.58
CA SER A 4 -1.94 11.12 15.42
C SER A 4 -2.36 10.41 14.13
N LEU A 5 -3.21 9.38 14.19
CA LEU A 5 -3.65 8.63 13.00
C LEU A 5 -4.49 9.52 12.08
N ARG A 6 -5.49 10.21 12.62
CA ARG A 6 -6.40 11.05 11.83
C ARG A 6 -5.67 12.20 11.10
N PRO A 7 -4.76 12.96 11.75
CA PRO A 7 -3.94 13.95 11.05
C PRO A 7 -3.07 13.33 9.94
N TYR A 8 -2.47 12.17 10.20
CA TYR A 8 -1.65 11.46 9.20
C TYR A 8 -2.46 11.04 7.97
N LEU A 9 -3.61 10.38 8.16
CA LEU A 9 -4.48 9.98 7.05
C LEU A 9 -5.06 11.18 6.30
N THR A 10 -5.37 12.27 7.02
CA THR A 10 -5.79 13.53 6.40
C THR A 10 -4.69 14.11 5.50
N ALA A 11 -3.43 14.10 5.96
CA ALA A 11 -2.30 14.57 5.17
C ALA A 11 -2.09 13.70 3.92
N VAL A 12 -2.13 12.38 4.08
CA VAL A 12 -2.04 11.44 2.94
C VAL A 12 -3.18 11.67 1.95
N ARG A 13 -4.42 11.84 2.43
CA ARG A 13 -5.59 12.12 1.59
C ARG A 13 -5.38 13.37 0.72
N TYR A 14 -5.03 14.50 1.32
CA TYR A 14 -4.83 15.74 0.56
C TYR A 14 -3.66 15.64 -0.41
N SER A 15 -2.58 14.95 -0.04
CA SER A 15 -1.46 14.69 -0.96
C SER A 15 -1.86 13.78 -2.12
N LEU A 16 -2.70 12.78 -1.90
CA LEU A 16 -3.24 11.93 -2.97
C LEU A 16 -4.20 12.68 -3.88
N GLU A 17 -5.07 13.52 -3.33
CA GLU A 17 -5.96 14.38 -4.13
C GLU A 17 -5.17 15.33 -5.04
N ALA A 18 -4.06 15.89 -4.54
CA ALA A 18 -3.16 16.71 -5.35
C ALA A 18 -2.39 15.89 -6.40
N ALA A 19 -1.90 14.70 -6.04
CA ALA A 19 -1.10 13.85 -6.91
C ALA A 19 -1.91 13.19 -8.05
N LEU A 20 -3.20 12.89 -7.83
CA LEU A 20 -4.06 12.21 -8.79
C LEU A 20 -4.66 13.14 -9.86
N THR A 21 -3.86 14.10 -10.32
CA THR A 21 -4.16 15.03 -11.42
C THR A 21 -3.53 14.53 -12.74
N LEU A 22 -3.82 13.27 -13.06
CA LEU A 22 -3.17 12.56 -14.16
C LEU A 22 -3.73 12.95 -15.53
N THR A 23 -2.86 12.98 -16.53
CA THR A 23 -3.24 13.20 -17.92
C THR A 23 -2.73 12.07 -18.82
N ASN A 24 -3.43 11.82 -19.92
CA ASN A 24 -2.98 10.84 -20.90
C ASN A 24 -1.74 11.40 -21.63
N PHE A 25 -0.60 10.72 -21.45
CA PHE A 25 0.68 11.14 -22.01
C PHE A 25 1.30 10.00 -22.82
N SER A 26 1.70 10.29 -24.08
CA SER A 26 2.36 9.33 -24.96
C SER A 26 3.87 9.30 -24.67
N SER A 27 4.49 8.13 -24.76
CA SER A 27 5.92 7.98 -24.51
C SER A 27 6.74 8.81 -25.50
N GLN A 28 7.72 9.55 -25.00
CA GLN A 28 8.65 10.32 -25.82
C GLN A 28 9.78 9.45 -26.41
N GLU A 29 10.14 8.35 -25.75
CA GLU A 29 11.24 7.49 -26.17
C GLU A 29 10.82 6.43 -27.19
N VAL A 30 9.64 5.83 -27.01
CA VAL A 30 9.18 4.70 -27.81
C VAL A 30 7.91 5.05 -28.57
N GLU A 31 8.01 5.04 -29.90
CA GLU A 31 6.90 5.36 -30.79
C GLU A 31 5.67 4.47 -30.50
N ARG A 32 4.48 5.08 -30.43
CA ARG A 32 3.18 4.40 -30.23
C ARG A 32 3.04 3.64 -28.90
N HIS A 33 3.92 3.88 -27.94
CA HIS A 33 3.75 3.36 -26.59
C HIS A 33 3.14 4.42 -25.66
N ASN A 34 2.35 3.93 -24.70
CA ASN A 34 1.92 4.69 -23.54
C ASN A 34 2.20 3.82 -22.31
N ARG A 35 3.14 4.28 -21.50
CA ARG A 35 3.68 3.56 -20.33
C ARG A 35 3.57 4.48 -19.12
N PRO A 36 3.39 3.92 -17.91
CA PRO A 36 3.46 4.72 -16.69
C PRO A 36 4.86 5.29 -16.53
N GLU A 37 5.01 6.60 -16.69
CA GLU A 37 6.31 7.29 -16.67
C GLU A 37 7.06 7.08 -15.35
N ILE A 38 6.34 6.88 -14.23
CA ILE A 38 6.98 6.64 -12.92
C ILE A 38 7.68 5.27 -12.79
N GLU A 39 7.35 4.29 -13.63
CA GLU A 39 7.96 2.95 -13.60
C GLU A 39 9.10 2.78 -14.62
N VAL A 40 9.30 3.75 -15.51
CA VAL A 40 10.33 3.67 -16.54
C VAL A 40 11.66 4.20 -15.96
N PRO A 41 12.74 3.37 -15.91
CA PRO A 41 13.97 3.74 -15.20
C PRO A 41 14.71 4.97 -15.73
N ASN A 42 14.58 5.28 -17.03
CA ASN A 42 15.30 6.36 -17.70
C ASN A 42 14.35 7.49 -18.17
N THR A 43 13.17 7.60 -17.56
CA THR A 43 12.22 8.65 -17.91
C THR A 43 12.82 10.04 -17.68
N SER A 44 12.51 10.94 -18.60
CA SER A 44 12.93 12.32 -18.56
C SER A 44 12.42 13.02 -17.28
N ALA A 45 13.30 13.77 -16.61
CA ALA A 45 13.03 14.35 -15.30
C ALA A 45 11.87 15.36 -15.31
N GLU A 46 11.54 15.96 -16.46
CA GLU A 46 10.41 16.86 -16.61
C GLU A 46 9.03 16.17 -16.49
N LEU A 47 8.99 14.84 -16.63
CA LEU A 47 7.76 14.05 -16.51
C LEU A 47 7.53 13.57 -15.08
N LEU A 48 8.55 13.70 -14.21
CA LEU A 48 8.51 13.29 -12.81
C LEU A 48 8.26 14.50 -11.92
N LEU A 49 7.38 14.34 -10.94
CA LEU A 49 7.13 15.33 -9.90
C LEU A 49 7.92 14.98 -8.64
N GLN A 50 8.08 15.95 -7.75
CA GLN A 50 8.81 15.76 -6.51
C GLN A 50 8.15 14.67 -5.64
N PRO A 51 8.88 13.62 -5.23
CA PRO A 51 8.37 12.63 -4.30
C PRO A 51 7.98 13.26 -2.95
N MET A 52 6.82 12.85 -2.43
CA MET A 52 6.31 13.27 -1.13
C MET A 52 6.45 12.12 -0.13
N HIS A 53 7.12 12.39 0.99
CA HIS A 53 7.25 11.47 2.11
C HIS A 53 6.38 11.96 3.27
N ILE A 54 5.44 11.14 3.69
CA ILE A 54 4.53 11.44 4.81
C ILE A 54 4.75 10.35 5.85
N ALA A 55 5.30 10.70 7.00
CA ALA A 55 5.60 9.75 8.07
C ALA A 55 4.77 10.09 9.31
N ARG A 56 4.14 9.06 9.90
CA ARG A 56 3.54 9.16 11.23
C ARG A 56 4.54 8.78 12.32
N SER A 57 5.42 7.83 12.01
CA SER A 57 6.51 7.36 12.84
C SER A 57 7.63 6.81 11.96
N GLU A 58 8.75 6.38 12.56
CA GLU A 58 9.86 5.76 11.83
C GLU A 58 9.47 4.46 11.11
N THR A 59 8.41 3.79 11.57
CA THR A 59 7.95 2.49 11.06
C THR A 59 6.64 2.55 10.28
N GLU A 60 6.03 3.74 10.18
CA GLU A 60 4.75 3.95 9.51
C GLU A 60 4.84 5.21 8.65
N GLN A 61 5.00 4.99 7.35
CA GLN A 61 5.23 6.04 6.36
C GLN A 61 4.63 5.70 5.00
N VAL A 62 4.26 6.73 4.25
CA VAL A 62 3.84 6.64 2.84
C VAL A 62 4.80 7.45 1.98
N LEU A 63 5.21 6.84 0.87
CA LEU A 63 5.90 7.50 -0.23
C LEU A 63 4.93 7.65 -1.40
N ILE A 64 4.71 8.88 -1.85
CA ILE A 64 3.93 9.19 -3.04
C ILE A 64 4.87 9.76 -4.09
N GLU A 65 4.98 9.09 -5.23
CA GLU A 65 5.82 9.50 -6.35
C GLU A 65 4.91 9.80 -7.55
N PRO A 66 4.61 11.07 -7.81
CA PRO A 66 3.75 11.44 -8.92
C PRO A 66 4.56 11.65 -10.21
N SER A 67 3.89 11.42 -11.34
CA SER A 67 4.36 11.76 -12.69
C SER A 67 3.18 12.31 -13.50
N VAL A 68 3.42 12.73 -14.74
CA VAL A 68 2.39 13.31 -15.62
C VAL A 68 1.20 12.37 -15.87
N ASN A 69 1.44 11.06 -16.02
CA ASN A 69 0.40 10.08 -16.39
C ASN A 69 0.19 8.94 -15.39
N SER A 70 0.99 8.89 -14.32
CA SER A 70 0.91 7.83 -13.31
C SER A 70 1.40 8.30 -11.93
N VAL A 71 0.87 7.69 -10.87
CA VAL A 71 1.32 7.89 -9.50
C VAL A 71 1.65 6.54 -8.90
N ARG A 72 2.83 6.44 -8.28
CA ARG A 72 3.22 5.30 -7.46
C ARG A 72 3.07 5.65 -5.99
N ILE A 73 2.42 4.78 -5.23
CA ILE A 73 2.11 5.00 -3.81
C ILE A 73 2.63 3.79 -3.05
N SER A 74 3.59 3.98 -2.17
CA SER A 74 4.20 2.88 -1.41
C SER A 74 3.95 3.08 0.08
N LEU A 75 3.39 2.06 0.72
CA LEU A 75 3.03 2.08 2.12
C LEU A 75 4.01 1.22 2.92
N MET A 76 4.47 1.76 4.04
CA MET A 76 5.16 1.02 5.07
C MET A 76 4.18 0.76 6.21
N VAL A 77 3.81 -0.51 6.37
CA VAL A 77 2.88 -0.94 7.43
C VAL A 77 3.67 -1.13 8.71
N LYS A 78 3.10 -0.66 9.83
CA LYS A 78 3.70 -0.77 11.15
C LYS A 78 3.90 -2.24 11.52
N GLN A 79 5.09 -2.56 12.03
CA GLN A 79 5.45 -3.92 12.47
C GLN A 79 6.09 -3.82 13.86
N ALA A 80 5.35 -4.21 14.90
CA ALA A 80 5.81 -4.08 16.29
C ALA A 80 6.68 -5.24 16.78
N ASP A 81 6.51 -6.44 16.22
CA ASP A 81 7.26 -7.65 16.57
C ASP A 81 7.46 -8.59 15.38
N GLU A 82 8.24 -9.66 15.59
CA GLU A 82 8.56 -10.66 14.56
C GLU A 82 7.31 -11.36 14.00
N ILE A 83 6.28 -11.56 14.84
CA ILE A 83 5.02 -12.16 14.41
C ILE A 83 4.32 -11.23 13.42
N GLU A 84 4.19 -9.94 13.74
CA GLU A 84 3.60 -8.95 12.84
C GLU A 84 4.42 -8.79 11.55
N GLN A 85 5.75 -8.86 11.61
CA GLN A 85 6.58 -8.85 10.39
C GLN A 85 6.20 -10.00 9.45
N ILE A 86 6.04 -11.22 9.99
CA ILE A 86 5.64 -12.38 9.20
C ILE A 86 4.20 -12.24 8.70
N LEU A 87 3.27 -11.78 9.55
CA LEU A 87 1.86 -11.60 9.17
C LEU A 87 1.72 -10.57 8.06
N VAL A 88 2.36 -9.41 8.18
CA VAL A 88 2.39 -8.37 7.13
C VAL A 88 2.96 -8.95 5.85
N HIS A 89 4.11 -9.62 5.91
CA HIS A 89 4.74 -10.22 4.73
C HIS A 89 3.84 -11.24 4.02
N LYS A 90 3.14 -12.11 4.77
CA LYS A 90 2.20 -13.08 4.19
C LYS A 90 0.96 -12.42 3.62
N PHE A 91 0.42 -11.42 4.31
CA PHE A 91 -0.74 -10.66 3.89
C PHE A 91 -0.48 -9.88 2.60
N THR A 92 0.66 -9.20 2.49
CA THR A 92 1.00 -8.43 1.28
C THR A 92 1.25 -9.34 0.08
N ILE A 93 1.98 -10.46 0.25
CA ILE A 93 2.14 -11.47 -0.81
C ILE A 93 0.80 -12.00 -1.29
N PHE A 94 -0.13 -12.27 -0.36
CA PHE A 94 -1.47 -12.73 -0.71
C PHE A 94 -2.23 -11.73 -1.59
N LEU A 95 -2.11 -10.43 -1.29
CA LEU A 95 -2.71 -9.38 -2.10
C LEU A 95 -2.01 -9.25 -3.47
N GLU A 96 -0.68 -9.26 -3.49
CA GLU A 96 0.15 -9.14 -4.70
C GLU A 96 -0.16 -10.23 -5.72
N GLN A 97 -0.39 -11.47 -5.27
CA GLN A 97 -0.80 -12.58 -6.13
C GLN A 97 -2.17 -12.36 -6.82
N ARG A 98 -2.98 -11.42 -6.30
CA ARG A 98 -4.32 -11.08 -6.83
C ARG A 98 -4.35 -9.73 -7.54
N ALA A 99 -3.18 -9.14 -7.83
CA ALA A 99 -3.07 -7.87 -8.53
C ALA A 99 -3.78 -7.84 -9.91
N GLU A 100 -4.07 -9.00 -10.52
CA GLU A 100 -4.86 -9.06 -11.76
C GLU A 100 -6.33 -8.67 -11.55
N ALA A 101 -6.93 -9.09 -10.45
CA ALA A 101 -8.29 -8.68 -10.07
C ALA A 101 -8.27 -7.28 -9.42
N PHE A 102 -7.14 -6.91 -8.83
CA PHE A 102 -6.96 -5.66 -8.12
C PHE A 102 -6.03 -4.72 -8.90
N HIS A 103 -6.59 -4.15 -9.98
CA HIS A 103 -5.85 -3.49 -11.07
C HIS A 103 -4.89 -2.35 -10.69
N ILE A 104 -5.07 -1.75 -9.51
CA ILE A 104 -4.21 -0.66 -9.03
C ILE A 104 -3.02 -1.15 -8.19
N LEU A 105 -2.97 -2.44 -7.85
CA LEU A 105 -1.90 -3.00 -7.02
C LEU A 105 -0.68 -3.36 -7.87
N ARG A 106 0.51 -3.02 -7.37
CA ARG A 106 1.77 -3.43 -7.96
C ARG A 106 2.08 -4.87 -7.55
N ARG A 107 2.54 -5.70 -8.48
CA ARG A 107 2.86 -7.13 -8.25
C ARG A 107 4.03 -7.35 -7.29
N VAL A 108 4.88 -6.35 -7.14
CA VAL A 108 6.04 -6.34 -6.25
C VAL A 108 6.08 -4.95 -5.62
N PRO A 109 6.34 -4.80 -4.32
CA PRO A 109 6.46 -3.49 -3.70
C PRO A 109 7.80 -2.84 -4.05
N ILE A 110 7.93 -1.54 -3.77
CA ILE A 110 9.25 -0.88 -3.80
C ILE A 110 10.10 -1.44 -2.66
N LYS A 111 11.41 -1.54 -2.88
CA LYS A 111 12.37 -1.95 -1.86
C LYS A 111 12.24 -1.03 -0.63
N GLY A 112 12.05 -1.64 0.55
CA GLY A 112 11.90 -0.93 1.82
C GLY A 112 10.46 -0.57 2.19
N TYR A 113 9.48 -0.88 1.33
CA TYR A 113 8.05 -0.71 1.61
C TYR A 113 7.33 -2.06 1.63
N SER A 114 6.19 -2.12 2.31
CA SER A 114 5.42 -3.35 2.51
C SER A 114 4.54 -3.66 1.30
N ILE A 115 3.93 -2.62 0.72
CA ILE A 115 3.00 -2.75 -0.42
C ILE A 115 3.07 -1.49 -1.27
N SER A 116 2.86 -1.63 -2.58
CA SER A 116 2.85 -0.50 -3.51
C SER A 116 1.66 -0.55 -4.46
N PHE A 117 1.09 0.61 -4.74
CA PHE A 117 0.05 0.83 -5.74
C PHE A 117 0.61 1.61 -6.92
N LEU A 118 0.07 1.33 -8.10
CA LEU A 118 0.34 2.05 -9.33
C LEU A 118 -0.98 2.51 -9.94
N ILE A 119 -1.23 3.81 -9.88
CA ILE A 119 -2.40 4.43 -10.50
C ILE A 119 -1.96 5.09 -11.80
N THR A 120 -2.69 4.86 -12.89
CA THR A 120 -2.41 5.42 -14.21
C THR A 120 -3.59 6.29 -14.66
N ASN A 121 -3.39 7.12 -15.69
CA ASN A 121 -4.45 7.91 -16.29
C ASN A 121 -5.67 7.06 -16.72
N LYS A 122 -5.44 5.81 -17.16
CA LYS A 122 -6.52 4.89 -17.52
C LYS A 122 -7.42 4.53 -16.33
N HIS A 123 -6.85 4.44 -15.13
CA HIS A 123 -7.61 4.20 -13.91
C HIS A 123 -8.45 5.42 -13.55
N THR A 124 -7.89 6.63 -13.67
CA THR A 124 -8.63 7.88 -13.38
C THR A 124 -9.69 8.21 -14.43
N GLU A 125 -9.56 7.70 -15.66
CA GLU A 125 -10.56 7.82 -16.72
C GLU A 125 -11.75 6.86 -16.51
N SER A 126 -11.50 5.67 -15.96
CA SER A 126 -12.54 4.64 -15.76
C SER A 126 -13.18 4.67 -14.36
N MET A 127 -12.45 5.13 -13.35
CA MET A 127 -12.86 5.15 -11.95
C MET A 127 -12.87 6.58 -11.40
N LYS A 128 -13.78 6.86 -10.45
CA LYS A 128 -13.83 8.18 -9.80
C LYS A 128 -12.59 8.35 -8.92
N THR A 129 -11.80 9.38 -9.18
CA THR A 129 -10.56 9.70 -8.44
C THR A 129 -10.79 9.78 -6.92
N GLY A 130 -11.85 10.47 -6.49
CA GLY A 130 -12.19 10.55 -5.06
C GLY A 130 -12.47 9.18 -4.42
N LYS A 131 -13.02 8.23 -5.17
CA LYS A 131 -13.23 6.85 -4.69
C LYS A 131 -11.94 6.03 -4.63
N LEU A 132 -10.99 6.29 -5.52
CA LEU A 132 -9.64 5.71 -5.42
C LEU A 132 -8.92 6.24 -4.17
N VAL A 133 -9.02 7.54 -3.88
CA VAL A 133 -8.47 8.12 -2.65
C VAL A 133 -9.12 7.51 -1.41
N ASP A 134 -10.46 7.48 -1.37
CA ASP A 134 -11.21 6.85 -0.27
C ASP A 134 -10.76 5.41 -0.04
N PHE A 135 -10.64 4.64 -1.11
CA PHE A 135 -10.20 3.25 -1.06
C PHE A 135 -8.78 3.11 -0.47
N ILE A 136 -7.82 3.95 -0.87
CA ILE A 136 -6.45 3.87 -0.33
C ILE A 136 -6.43 4.22 1.16
N ILE A 137 -7.19 5.23 1.58
CA ILE A 137 -7.28 5.61 2.99
C ILE A 137 -7.94 4.50 3.81
N GLU A 138 -9.04 3.92 3.32
CA GLU A 138 -9.70 2.78 3.95
C GLU A 138 -8.77 1.57 4.03
N PHE A 139 -8.03 1.28 2.95
CA PHE A 139 -7.03 0.21 2.94
C PHE A 139 -5.96 0.42 4.03
N MET A 140 -5.45 1.66 4.18
CA MET A 140 -4.50 1.98 5.25
C MET A 140 -5.08 1.76 6.66
N GLU A 141 -6.36 2.07 6.87
CA GLU A 141 -7.03 1.86 8.16
C GLU A 141 -7.33 0.39 8.46
N GLU A 142 -7.74 -0.37 7.45
CA GLU A 142 -8.15 -1.78 7.61
C GLU A 142 -6.96 -2.73 7.74
N VAL A 143 -5.83 -2.46 7.06
CA VAL A 143 -4.65 -3.33 7.16
C VAL A 143 -4.15 -3.42 8.60
N ASP A 144 -4.04 -2.31 9.32
CA ASP A 144 -3.59 -2.32 10.71
C ASP A 144 -4.52 -3.13 11.63
N LYS A 145 -5.84 -3.06 11.37
CA LYS A 145 -6.84 -3.82 12.12
C LYS A 145 -6.73 -5.31 11.80
N GLU A 146 -6.67 -5.67 10.53
CA GLU A 146 -6.60 -7.06 10.06
C GLU A 146 -5.33 -7.76 10.59
N ILE A 147 -4.17 -7.10 10.56
CA ILE A 147 -2.93 -7.65 11.15
C ILE A 147 -3.09 -7.88 12.66
N SER A 148 -3.69 -6.91 13.36
CA SER A 148 -3.95 -7.01 14.80
C SER A 148 -4.90 -8.15 15.14
N GLU A 149 -5.97 -8.33 14.35
CA GLU A 149 -6.93 -9.42 14.49
C GLU A 149 -6.30 -10.78 14.20
N MET A 150 -5.55 -10.92 13.10
CA MET A 150 -4.82 -12.15 12.78
C MET A 150 -3.87 -12.58 13.91
N LYS A 151 -3.18 -11.61 14.53
CA LYS A 151 -2.30 -11.88 15.68
C LYS A 151 -3.08 -12.39 16.90
N LEU A 152 -4.24 -11.79 17.20
CA LEU A 152 -5.11 -12.25 18.28
C LEU A 152 -5.63 -13.67 18.01
N PHE A 153 -6.06 -13.97 16.79
CA PHE A 153 -6.51 -15.30 16.39
C PHE A 153 -5.40 -16.35 16.49
N LEU A 154 -4.18 -16.01 16.05
CA LEU A 154 -3.03 -16.89 16.16
C LEU A 154 -2.73 -17.25 17.62
N ASN A 155 -2.69 -16.25 18.51
CA ASN A 155 -2.45 -16.46 19.94
C ASN A 155 -3.55 -17.27 20.62
N ALA A 156 -4.82 -16.99 20.29
CA ALA A 156 -5.96 -17.74 20.82
C ALA A 156 -5.91 -19.20 20.36
N ARG A 157 -5.58 -19.45 19.10
CA ARG A 157 -5.44 -20.81 18.55
C ARG A 157 -4.27 -21.55 19.18
N ALA A 158 -3.12 -20.90 19.36
CA ALA A 158 -1.96 -21.49 20.02
C ALA A 158 -2.29 -21.93 21.46
N ARG A 159 -3.01 -21.09 22.21
CA ARG A 159 -3.47 -21.43 23.57
C ARG A 159 -4.45 -22.60 23.56
N PHE A 160 -5.41 -22.62 22.64
CA PHE A 160 -6.34 -23.73 22.49
C PHE A 160 -5.61 -25.05 22.24
N VAL A 161 -4.69 -25.08 21.26
CA VAL A 161 -3.90 -26.28 20.93
C VAL A 161 -3.06 -26.74 22.11
N ALA A 162 -2.42 -25.82 22.85
CA ALA A 162 -1.62 -26.16 24.02
C ALA A 162 -2.48 -26.76 25.15
N ASN A 163 -3.67 -26.21 25.41
CA ASN A 163 -4.58 -26.73 26.43
C ASN A 163 -5.10 -28.12 26.09
N GLU A 164 -5.53 -28.34 24.84
CA GLU A 164 -5.99 -29.66 24.38
C GLU A 164 -4.86 -30.69 24.46
N TYR A 165 -3.66 -30.34 24.01
CA TYR A 165 -2.51 -31.24 24.08
C TYR A 165 -2.14 -31.60 25.52
N LEU A 166 -2.09 -30.63 26.44
CA LEU A 166 -1.74 -30.88 27.84
C LEU A 166 -2.85 -31.61 28.60
N GLY A 167 -4.12 -31.43 28.22
CA GLY A 167 -5.26 -32.13 28.82
C GLY A 167 -5.14 -33.65 28.71
N GLU A 168 -4.56 -34.16 27.64
CA GLU A 168 -4.34 -35.60 27.43
C GLU A 168 -3.30 -36.22 28.39
N PHE A 169 -2.45 -35.40 29.03
CA PHE A 169 -1.42 -35.87 29.98
C PHE A 169 -1.84 -35.77 31.44
N VAL A 170 -2.98 -35.14 31.73
CA VAL A 170 -3.53 -35.05 33.09
C VAL A 170 -4.45 -36.25 33.32
N TYR A 171 -3.89 -37.33 33.86
CA TYR A 171 -4.64 -38.43 34.50
C TYR A 171 -5.17 -38.01 35.87
#